data_AF-A0A7C5B5X8-F1
#
_entry.id   AF-A0A7C5B5X8-F1
#
_cell.length_a   1.000
_cell.length_b   1.000
_cell.length_c   1.000
_cell.angle_alpha   90.00
_cell.angle_beta   90.00
_cell.angle_gamma   90.00
#
_symmetry.space_group_name_H-M   'P 1'
#
loop_
_entity.id
_entity.type
_entity.pdbx_description
1 polymer ?
#
loop_
_entity_poly.entity_id
_entity_poly.type
_entity_poly.pdbx_seq_one_letter_code
_entity_poly.pdbx_strand_id
1 'polypeptide(L)' 'MTEKTFFILLLLALILLFIFQNTQAIAVHFLFWKIYMSLALWLFIPLLIGLLLGFFILRKVGKKSNQPKK' A
#
# COMPACT_ATOMS: atom_id res chain seq x y z
N MET A 1 14.30 -27.54 -18.39
CA MET A 1 14.00 -26.12 -18.10
C MET A 1 15.24 -25.48 -17.52
N THR A 2 15.71 -24.38 -18.08
CA THR A 2 16.74 -23.54 -17.45
C THR A 2 16.18 -22.93 -16.16
N GLU A 3 17.00 -22.84 -15.11
CA GLU A 3 16.60 -22.31 -13.79
C GLU A 3 15.91 -20.94 -13.90
N LYS A 4 16.41 -20.08 -14.80
CA LYS A 4 15.84 -18.77 -15.11
C LYS A 4 14.37 -18.86 -15.56
N THR A 5 14.04 -19.82 -16.42
CA THR A 5 12.67 -20.02 -16.92
C THR A 5 11.75 -20.50 -15.81
N PHE A 6 12.25 -21.35 -14.91
CA PHE A 6 11.50 -21.79 -13.73
C PHE A 6 11.16 -20.60 -12.82
N PHE A 7 12.14 -19.75 -12.50
CA PHE A 7 11.90 -18.54 -11.70
C PHE A 7 10.92 -17.57 -12.35
N ILE A 8 11.01 -17.37 -13.67
CA ILE A 8 10.08 -16.50 -14.42
C ILE A 8 8.65 -17.07 -14.35
N LEU A 9 8.47 -18.37 -14.57
CA LEU A 9 7.15 -19.01 -14.49
C LEU A 9 6.58 -18.99 -13.07
N LEU A 10 7.42 -19.23 -12.07
CA LEU A 10 7.03 -19.14 -10.67
C LEU A 10 6.57 -17.72 -10.32
N LEU A 11 7.33 -16.70 -10.73
CA LEU A 11 6.97 -15.31 -10.50
C LEU A 11 5.67 -14.94 -11.23
N LEU A 12 5.48 -15.41 -12.46
CA LEU A 12 4.25 -15.19 -13.23
C LEU A 12 3.05 -15.82 -12.52
N ALA A 13 3.18 -17.06 -12.03
CA ALA A 13 2.13 -17.73 -11.27
C ALA A 13 1.79 -17.00 -9.96
N LEU A 14 2.80 -16.51 -9.24
CA LEU A 14 2.62 -15.69 -8.04
C LEU A 14 1.85 -14.38 -8.33
N ILE A 15 2.20 -13.68 -9.42
CA ILE A 15 1.51 -12.46 -9.84
C ILE A 15 0.05 -12.76 -10.18
N LEU A 16 -0.21 -13.82 -10.94
CA LEU A 16 -1.58 -14.22 -11.30
C LEU A 16 -2.40 -14.61 -10.06
N LEU A 17 -1.82 -15.35 -9.12
CA LEU A 17 -2.46 -15.67 -7.85
C LEU A 17 -2.75 -14.42 -7.03
N PHE A 18 -1.80 -13.48 -6.96
CA PHE A 18 -2.01 -12.20 -6.29
C PHE A 18 -3.19 -11.44 -6.92
N ILE A 19 -3.22 -11.31 -8.25
CA ILE A 19 -4.33 -10.63 -8.94
C ILE A 19 -5.64 -11.34 -8.65
N PHE A 20 -5.70 -12.67 -8.83
CA PHE A 20 -6.90 -13.47 -8.65
C PHE A 20 -7.45 -13.39 -7.22
N GLN A 21 -6.61 -13.52 -6.20
CA GLN A 21 -7.02 -13.33 -4.81
C GLN A 21 -7.51 -11.90 -4.54
N ASN A 22 -6.91 -10.91 -5.20
CA ASN A 22 -7.32 -9.50 -5.10
C ASN A 22 -8.51 -9.12 -6.01
N THR A 23 -9.07 -10.04 -6.80
CA THR A 23 -10.36 -9.81 -7.50
C THR A 23 -11.56 -9.89 -6.57
N GLN A 24 -11.39 -10.48 -5.38
CA GLN A 24 -12.46 -10.56 -4.41
C GLN A 24 -12.75 -9.17 -3.83
N ALA A 25 -13.91 -8.63 -4.21
CA ALA A 25 -14.42 -7.40 -3.62
C ALA A 25 -14.90 -7.69 -2.20
N ILE A 26 -14.32 -7.00 -1.21
CA ILE A 26 -14.74 -7.07 0.18
C ILE A 26 -15.70 -5.91 0.45
N ALA A 27 -16.72 -6.19 1.25
CA ALA A 27 -17.61 -5.16 1.77
C ALA A 27 -16.94 -4.45 2.94
N VAL A 28 -16.56 -3.19 2.72
CA VAL A 28 -16.09 -2.30 3.78
C VAL A 28 -17.29 -1.56 4.34
N HIS A 29 -17.51 -1.72 5.65
CA HIS A 29 -18.55 -1.02 6.40
C HIS A 29 -17.91 0.11 7.20
N PHE A 30 -18.30 1.36 6.93
CA PHE A 30 -17.84 2.54 7.67
C PHE A 30 -19.03 3.38 8.12
N LEU A 31 -19.33 3.34 9.43
CA LEU A 31 -20.58 3.85 10.01
C LEU A 31 -21.80 3.34 9.22
N PHE A 32 -22.44 4.20 8.42
CA PHE A 32 -23.63 3.88 7.61
C PHE A 32 -23.29 3.53 6.15
N TRP A 33 -22.02 3.61 5.76
CA TRP A 33 -21.57 3.45 4.39
C TRP A 33 -21.11 2.02 4.14
N LYS A 34 -21.56 1.44 3.03
CA LYS A 34 -21.12 0.14 2.55
C LYS A 34 -20.51 0.31 1.17
N ILE A 35 -19.22 0.04 1.05
CA ILE A 35 -18.48 0.17 -0.19
C ILE A 35 -17.87 -1.19 -0.52
N TYR A 36 -17.99 -1.63 -1.77
CA TYR A 36 -17.36 -2.86 -2.25
C TYR A 36 -16.10 -2.50 -3.01
N MET A 37 -14.96 -2.98 -2.55
CA MET A 37 -13.66 -2.74 -3.19
C MET A 37 -12.72 -3.91 -2.93
N SER A 38 -11.67 -4.06 -3.75
CA SER A 38 -10.66 -5.09 -3.51
C SER A 38 -9.88 -4.81 -2.22
N LEU A 39 -9.46 -5.88 -1.53
CA LEU A 39 -8.66 -5.77 -0.31
C LEU A 39 -7.37 -4.97 -0.55
N ALA A 40 -6.68 -5.21 -1.68
CA ALA A 40 -5.49 -4.45 -2.05
C ALA A 40 -5.76 -2.94 -2.06
N LEU A 41 -6.84 -2.49 -2.72
CA LEU A 41 -7.16 -1.07 -2.79
C LEU A 41 -7.50 -0.51 -1.41
N TRP A 42 -8.16 -1.30 -0.55
CA TRP A 42 -8.43 -0.93 0.84
C TRP A 42 -7.14 -0.76 1.64
N LEU A 43 -6.17 -1.67 1.48
CA LEU A 43 -4.86 -1.61 2.16
C LEU A 43 -3.98 -0.44 1.69
N PHE A 44 -4.14 0.02 0.45
CA PHE A 44 -3.42 1.19 -0.06
C PHE A 44 -3.81 2.49 0.65
N ILE A 45 -5.05 2.62 1.12
CA ILE A 45 -5.54 3.83 1.81
C ILE A 45 -4.76 4.12 3.12
N PRO A 46 -4.71 3.21 4.12
CA PRO A 46 -3.97 3.46 5.36
C PRO A 46 -2.47 3.58 5.12
N LEU A 47 -1.91 2.86 4.14
CA LEU A 47 -0.51 3.00 3.74
C LEU A 47 -0.22 4.43 3.27
N LEU A 48 -1.05 4.96 2.36
CA LEU A 48 -0.88 6.31 1.83
C LEU A 48 -1.05 7.37 2.93
N ILE A 49 -2.04 7.20 3.81
CA ILE A 49 -2.24 8.07 4.97
C ILE A 49 -0.99 8.06 5.86
N GLY A 50 -0.46 6.88 6.19
CA GLY A 50 0.75 6.74 7.00
C GLY A 50 1.97 7.42 6.37
N LEU A 51 2.18 7.24 5.06
CA LEU A 51 3.26 7.87 4.31
C LEU A 51 3.13 9.40 4.32
N LEU A 52 1.94 9.92 4.03
CA LEU A 52 1.66 11.36 4.06
C LEU A 52 1.89 11.95 5.46
N LEU A 53 1.37 11.32 6.50
CA LEU A 53 1.57 11.74 7.90
C LEU A 53 3.05 11.74 8.26
N GLY A 54 3.77 10.65 7.96
CA GLY A 54 5.21 10.55 8.17
C GLY A 54 5.97 11.66 7.45
N PHE A 55 5.66 11.91 6.18
CA PHE A 55 6.26 12.98 5.39
C PHE A 55 6.04 14.36 6.01
N PHE A 56 4.81 14.68 6.43
CA PHE A 56 4.51 15.96 7.07
C PHE A 56 5.20 16.12 8.43
N ILE A 57 5.29 15.05 9.22
CA ILE A 57 6.01 15.04 10.50
C ILE A 57 7.50 15.29 10.26
N LEU A 58 8.14 14.54 9.36
CA LEU A 58 9.56 14.72 9.03
C LEU A 58 9.84 16.15 8.54
N ARG A 59 8.97 16.71 7.68
CA ARG A 59 9.13 18.08 7.18
C ARG A 59 9.06 19.14 8.30
N LYS A 60 8.20 18.94 9.30
CA LYS A 60 8.11 19.86 10.45
C LYS A 60 9.30 19.71 11.41
N VAL A 61 9.75 18.48 11.65
CA VAL A 61 10.90 18.19 12.53
C VAL A 61 12.20 18.70 11.91
N GLY A 62 12.42 18.48 10.61
CA GLY A 62 13.60 19.00 9.89
C GLY A 62 13.70 20.53 9.88
N LYS A 63 12.56 21.24 9.93
CA LYS A 63 12.53 22.72 10.04
C LYS A 63 12.95 23.25 11.41
N LYS A 64 12.87 22.45 12.49
CA LYS A 64 13.23 22.90 13.85
C LYS A 64 14.75 22.97 14.07
N SER A 65 15.53 22.27 13.24
CA SER A 65 17.00 22.25 13.30
C SER A 65 17.68 23.50 12.72
N ASN A 66 17.01 24.26 11.84
CA ASN A 66 17.58 25.42 11.14
C ASN A 66 16.99 26.77 11.59
N GLN A 67 16.34 26.83 12.76
CA GLN A 67 15.99 28.12 13.34
C GLN A 67 17.21 28.67 14.09
N PRO A 68 17.77 29.84 13.70
CA PRO A 68 18.77 30.50 14.53
C PRO A 68 18.12 30.82 15.87
N LYS A 69 18.74 30.38 16.97
CA LYS A 69 18.36 30.79 18.32
C LYS A 69 18.30 32.33 18.35
N LYS A 70 17.12 32.89 18.59
CA LYS A 70 16.96 34.27 19.00
C LYS A 70 17.43 34.44 20.43
#